data_AF-A0A970G609-F1
#
_entry.id   AF-A0A970G609-F1
#
_cell.length_a   1.000
_cell.length_b   1.000
_cell.length_c   1.000
_cell.angle_alpha   90.00
_cell.angle_beta   90.00
_cell.angle_gamma   90.00
#
_symmetry.space_group_name_H-M   'P 1'
#
loop_
_entity.id
_entity.type
_entity.pdbx_description
1 polymer ?
#
loop_
_entity_poly.entity_id
_entity_poly.type
_entity_poly.pdbx_seq_one_letter_code
_entity_poly.pdbx_strand_id
1 'polypeptide(L)'
;MEKIIRLIQEETSLSYKQVNAVIDLLDAGNTIPFIARYRKEMTGALDENALRFIEERLKYHRNLKQRKEEIIRLIDEQGKLTPELQSQIEAATKMVELDDIYLPYRPKRKTRASTARARGLQPLADYLWSFPASGDPLQEATSYIGEEIHDTAAALQGAMDIVAEEISEDAELRGWIRDFSRRKGLMVVKAHGLVHISELADRYVRHPMEVVSIGDQVTVTVLSIDHDRGKVSLSMKR
;
A
#
# COMPACT_ATOMS: atom_id res chain seq x y z
N MET A 1 -3.31 10.48 25.92
CA MET A 1 -4.41 11.34 25.42
C MET A 1 -3.96 12.76 25.16
N GLU A 2 -3.23 13.40 26.08
CA GLU A 2 -2.81 14.80 25.91
C GLU A 2 -2.04 15.10 24.62
N LYS A 3 -1.10 14.23 24.22
CA LYS A 3 -0.36 14.35 22.94
C LYS A 3 -1.29 14.31 21.71
N ILE A 4 -2.34 13.50 21.74
CA ILE A 4 -3.32 13.40 20.64
C ILE A 4 -4.13 14.70 20.53
N ILE A 5 -4.55 15.25 21.67
CA ILE A 5 -5.30 16.52 21.70
C ILE A 5 -4.47 17.64 21.08
N ARG A 6 -3.18 17.73 21.43
CA ARG A 6 -2.27 18.75 20.85
C ARG A 6 -2.09 18.59 19.34
N LEU A 7 -1.93 17.36 18.85
CA LEU A 7 -1.83 17.10 17.40
C LEU A 7 -3.11 17.54 16.66
N ILE A 8 -4.28 17.22 17.21
CA ILE A 8 -5.56 17.63 16.63
C ILE A 8 -5.70 19.16 16.68
N GLN A 9 -5.24 19.83 17.74
CA GLN A 9 -5.23 21.30 17.76
C GLN A 9 -4.38 21.90 16.65
N GLU A 10 -3.18 21.38 16.41
CA GLU A 10 -2.29 21.85 15.34
C GLU A 10 -2.94 21.65 13.95
N GLU A 11 -3.69 20.56 13.76
CA GLU A 11 -4.35 20.22 12.50
C GLU A 11 -5.66 20.99 12.28
N THR A 12 -6.36 21.36 13.36
CA THR A 12 -7.69 22.00 13.31
C THR A 12 -7.65 23.52 13.54
N SER A 13 -6.52 24.04 14.04
CA SER A 13 -6.41 25.42 14.57
C SER A 13 -7.43 25.76 15.68
N LEU A 14 -7.97 24.75 16.37
CA LEU A 14 -8.94 24.93 17.46
C LEU A 14 -8.27 24.99 18.83
N SER A 15 -8.99 25.55 19.80
CA SER A 15 -8.50 25.61 21.17
C SER A 15 -8.54 24.23 21.86
N TYR A 16 -7.63 24.03 22.82
CA TYR A 16 -7.54 22.78 23.60
C TYR A 16 -8.87 22.43 24.25
N LYS A 17 -9.54 23.44 24.82
CA LYS A 17 -10.84 23.28 25.49
C LYS A 17 -11.91 22.75 24.52
N GLN A 18 -11.97 23.27 23.30
CA GLN A 18 -12.94 22.82 22.30
C GLN A 18 -12.66 21.39 21.85
N VAL A 19 -11.40 21.08 21.50
CA VAL A 19 -11.01 19.73 21.08
C VAL A 19 -11.26 18.71 22.20
N ASN A 20 -10.87 19.03 23.44
CA ASN A 20 -11.09 18.15 24.59
C ASN A 20 -12.58 17.92 24.85
N ALA A 21 -13.40 18.98 24.83
CA ALA A 21 -14.85 18.85 25.04
C ALA A 21 -15.51 17.97 23.97
N VAL A 22 -15.10 18.09 22.70
CA VAL A 22 -15.60 17.23 21.62
C VAL A 22 -15.19 15.77 21.84
N ILE A 23 -13.92 15.52 22.20
CA ILE A 23 -13.42 14.18 22.47
C ILE A 23 -14.19 13.53 23.64
N ASP A 24 -14.39 14.25 24.74
CA ASP A 24 -15.13 13.75 25.90
C ASP A 24 -16.59 13.38 25.53
N LEU A 25 -17.23 14.18 24.67
CA LEU A 25 -18.57 13.90 24.18
C LEU A 25 -18.61 12.68 23.26
N LEU A 26 -17.63 12.52 22.37
CA LEU A 26 -17.51 11.34 21.50
C LEU A 26 -17.24 10.06 22.30
N ASP A 27 -16.39 10.15 23.33
CA ASP A 27 -16.06 9.02 24.22
C ASP A 27 -17.25 8.60 25.08
N ALA A 28 -18.12 9.53 25.44
CA ALA A 28 -19.40 9.25 26.08
C ALA A 28 -20.45 8.63 25.11
N GLY A 29 -20.09 8.37 23.85
CA GLY A 29 -20.95 7.71 22.85
C GLY A 29 -21.94 8.64 22.15
N ASN A 30 -21.75 9.96 22.25
CA ASN A 30 -22.63 10.91 21.55
C ASN A 30 -22.30 10.95 20.06
N THR A 31 -23.34 11.06 19.21
CA THR A 31 -23.17 11.18 17.76
C THR A 31 -22.90 12.63 17.34
N ILE A 32 -22.24 12.82 16.20
CA ILE A 32 -21.97 14.16 15.66
C ILE A 32 -23.24 15.02 15.50
N PRO A 33 -24.36 14.51 14.93
CA PRO A 33 -25.60 15.29 14.83
C PRO A 33 -26.16 15.70 16.20
N PHE A 34 -26.02 14.83 17.21
CA PHE A 34 -26.44 15.13 18.58
C PHE A 34 -25.57 16.24 19.19
N ILE A 35 -24.24 16.15 19.04
CA ILE A 35 -23.31 17.15 19.56
C ILE A 35 -23.57 18.52 18.92
N ALA A 36 -23.68 18.55 17.59
CA ALA A 36 -23.94 19.78 16.83
C ALA A 36 -25.24 20.47 17.23
N ARG A 37 -26.28 19.69 17.59
CA ARG A 37 -27.61 20.21 17.92
C ARG A 37 -27.81 20.54 19.40
N TYR A 38 -27.30 19.71 20.31
CA TYR A 38 -27.62 19.75 21.74
C TYR A 38 -26.44 20.04 22.67
N ARG A 39 -25.22 20.11 22.14
CA ARG A 39 -23.98 20.36 22.92
C ARG A 39 -23.15 21.51 22.36
N LYS A 40 -23.80 22.40 21.61
CA LYS A 40 -23.19 23.52 20.91
C LYS A 40 -22.45 24.49 21.86
N GLU A 41 -22.96 24.73 23.06
CA GLU A 41 -22.28 25.60 24.03
C GLU A 41 -21.00 24.96 24.59
N MET A 42 -21.03 23.64 24.85
CA MET A 42 -19.88 22.92 25.40
C MET A 42 -18.70 22.85 24.42
N THR A 43 -18.98 22.82 23.11
CA THR A 43 -17.97 22.75 22.05
C THR A 43 -17.54 24.13 21.53
N GLY A 44 -18.09 25.23 22.05
CA GLY A 44 -17.79 26.57 21.54
C GLY A 44 -18.39 26.84 20.16
N ALA A 45 -19.59 26.30 19.91
CA ALA A 45 -20.40 26.48 18.72
C ALA A 45 -19.82 25.92 17.41
N LEU A 46 -19.01 24.86 17.49
CA LEU A 46 -18.48 24.15 16.31
C LEU A 46 -19.60 23.63 15.40
N ASP A 47 -19.35 23.71 14.10
CA ASP A 47 -20.24 23.15 13.08
C ASP A 47 -19.99 21.64 12.87
N GLU A 48 -20.86 21.00 12.08
CA GLU A 48 -20.80 19.56 11.86
C GLU A 48 -19.52 19.13 11.13
N ASN A 49 -18.97 19.97 10.25
CA ASN A 49 -17.76 19.68 9.51
C ASN A 49 -16.53 19.64 10.44
N ALA A 50 -16.41 20.62 11.34
CA ALA A 50 -15.36 20.67 12.34
C ALA A 50 -15.45 19.47 13.30
N LEU A 51 -16.66 19.09 13.73
CA LEU A 51 -16.86 17.93 14.58
C LEU A 51 -16.47 16.61 13.89
N ARG A 52 -16.87 16.41 12.63
CA ARG A 52 -16.48 15.24 11.82
C ARG A 52 -14.97 15.18 11.62
N PHE A 53 -14.35 16.31 11.33
CA PHE A 53 -12.91 16.37 11.16
C PHE A 53 -12.18 16.00 12.47
N ILE A 54 -12.62 16.49 13.63
CA ILE A 54 -12.07 16.08 14.93
C ILE A 54 -12.25 14.57 15.15
N GLU A 55 -13.43 14.00 14.87
CA GLU A 55 -13.70 12.57 15.01
C GLU A 55 -12.77 11.71 14.14
N GLU A 56 -12.60 12.08 12.87
CA GLU A 56 -11.70 11.40 11.94
C GLU A 56 -10.24 11.46 12.41
N ARG A 57 -9.76 12.64 12.83
CA ARG A 57 -8.39 12.81 13.34
C ARG A 57 -8.18 12.08 14.66
N LEU A 58 -9.16 12.11 15.57
CA LEU A 58 -9.14 11.35 16.82
C LEU A 58 -9.01 9.86 16.56
N LYS A 59 -9.85 9.32 15.66
CA LYS A 59 -9.80 7.91 15.27
C LYS A 59 -8.44 7.55 14.66
N TYR A 60 -7.93 8.39 13.76
CA TYR A 60 -6.61 8.19 13.16
C TYR A 60 -5.50 8.11 14.21
N HIS A 61 -5.39 9.10 15.09
CA HIS A 61 -4.32 9.18 16.10
C HIS A 61 -4.45 8.07 17.17
N ARG A 62 -5.67 7.64 17.51
CA ARG A 62 -5.89 6.48 18.38
C ARG A 62 -5.41 5.19 17.74
N ASN A 63 -5.78 4.96 16.49
CA ASN A 63 -5.32 3.78 15.74
C ASN A 63 -3.79 3.78 15.61
N LEU A 64 -3.19 4.93 15.33
CA LEU A 64 -1.73 5.08 15.27
C LEU A 64 -1.07 4.71 16.60
N LYS A 65 -1.60 5.22 17.72
CA LYS A 65 -1.09 4.89 19.07
C LYS A 65 -1.22 3.40 19.37
N GLN A 66 -2.38 2.82 19.12
CA GLN A 66 -2.63 1.39 19.35
C GLN A 66 -1.68 0.51 18.53
N ARG A 67 -1.44 0.87 17.27
CA ARG A 67 -0.51 0.14 16.41
C ARG A 67 0.94 0.26 16.87
N LYS A 68 1.37 1.42 17.38
CA LYS A 68 2.71 1.57 17.99
C LYS A 68 2.90 0.61 19.16
N GLU A 69 1.93 0.57 20.06
CA GLU A 69 1.94 -0.31 21.24
C GLU A 69 1.97 -1.79 20.82
N GLU A 70 1.16 -2.16 19.81
CA GLU A 70 1.15 -3.50 19.25
C GLU A 70 2.50 -3.89 18.62
N ILE A 71 3.09 -3.02 17.79
CA ILE A 71 4.38 -3.28 17.14
C ILE A 71 5.49 -3.42 18.18
N ILE A 72 5.56 -2.51 19.17
CA ILE A 72 6.54 -2.58 20.26
C ILE A 72 6.42 -3.94 20.96
N ARG A 73 5.21 -4.34 21.34
CA ARG A 73 4.97 -5.64 21.98
C ARG A 73 5.43 -6.81 21.11
N LEU A 74 5.08 -6.83 19.82
CA LEU A 74 5.41 -7.92 18.89
C LEU A 74 6.93 -8.04 18.62
N ILE A 75 7.67 -6.94 18.68
CA ILE A 75 9.12 -6.93 18.51
C ILE A 75 9.82 -7.33 19.82
N ASP A 76 9.29 -6.88 20.97
CA ASP A 76 9.80 -7.22 22.30
C ASP A 76 9.61 -8.70 22.62
N GLU A 77 8.48 -9.29 22.24
CA GLU A 77 8.23 -10.74 22.33
C GLU A 77 9.28 -11.58 21.57
N GLN A 78 9.95 -11.00 20.56
CA GLN A 78 11.05 -11.63 19.82
C GLN A 78 12.43 -11.36 20.42
N GLY A 79 12.53 -10.53 21.47
CA GLY A 79 13.80 -10.08 22.07
C GLY A 79 14.63 -9.16 21.17
N LYS A 80 14.01 -8.52 20.17
CA LYS A 80 14.68 -7.68 19.16
C LYS A 80 14.44 -6.17 19.35
N LEU A 81 13.74 -5.77 20.40
CA LEU A 81 13.42 -4.37 20.65
C LEU A 81 14.65 -3.64 21.21
N THR A 82 15.28 -2.79 20.41
CA THR A 82 16.35 -1.90 20.88
C THR A 82 15.79 -0.53 21.29
N PRO A 83 16.49 0.23 22.16
CA PRO A 83 16.08 1.59 22.52
C PRO A 83 15.93 2.53 21.31
N GLU A 84 16.81 2.38 20.31
CA GLU A 84 16.78 3.16 19.07
C GLU A 84 15.52 2.83 18.26
N LEU A 85 15.19 1.55 18.12
CA LEU A 85 14.03 1.08 17.40
C LEU A 85 12.73 1.51 18.08
N GLN A 86 12.66 1.41 19.41
CA GLN A 86 11.54 1.92 20.19
C GLN A 86 11.36 3.43 19.94
N SER A 87 12.43 4.21 19.98
CA SER A 87 12.38 5.65 19.70
C SER A 87 11.90 5.94 18.27
N GLN A 88 12.31 5.14 17.28
CA GLN A 88 11.83 5.29 15.89
C GLN A 88 10.32 5.03 15.77
N ILE A 89 9.83 3.97 16.42
CA ILE A 89 8.39 3.64 16.43
C ILE A 89 7.58 4.75 17.13
N GLU A 90 8.08 5.26 18.26
CA GLU A 90 7.43 6.35 18.99
C GLU A 90 7.41 7.67 18.20
N ALA A 91 8.46 7.93 17.42
CA ALA A 91 8.59 9.12 16.57
C ALA A 91 7.74 9.07 15.29
N ALA A 92 7.44 7.87 14.76
CA ALA A 92 6.68 7.71 13.52
C ALA A 92 5.32 8.45 13.57
N THR A 93 5.02 9.24 12.55
CA THR A 93 3.82 10.09 12.53
C THR A 93 2.71 9.51 11.68
N LYS A 94 3.02 8.51 10.85
CA LYS A 94 2.09 7.91 9.91
C LYS A 94 2.02 6.40 10.06
N MET A 95 0.85 5.85 9.74
CA MET A 95 0.59 4.41 9.74
C MET A 95 1.61 3.63 8.87
N VAL A 96 1.92 4.18 7.70
CA VAL A 96 2.81 3.54 6.72
C VAL A 96 4.25 3.45 7.24
N GLU A 97 4.72 4.49 7.93
CA GLU A 97 6.06 4.49 8.54
C GLU A 97 6.17 3.37 9.59
N LEU A 98 5.11 3.15 10.38
CA LEU A 98 5.06 2.05 11.35
C LEU A 98 5.08 0.68 10.69
N ASP A 99 4.28 0.49 9.63
CA ASP A 99 4.27 -0.78 8.90
C ASP A 99 5.61 -1.06 8.22
N ASP A 100 6.30 -0.02 7.74
CA ASP A 100 7.64 -0.14 7.18
C ASP A 100 8.67 -0.58 8.23
N ILE A 101 8.64 0.02 9.43
CA ILE A 101 9.52 -0.34 10.56
C ILE A 101 9.25 -1.77 11.05
N TYR A 102 7.98 -2.19 11.11
CA TYR A 102 7.61 -3.51 11.62
C TYR A 102 7.88 -4.65 10.63
N LEU A 103 7.99 -4.36 9.32
CA LEU A 103 8.08 -5.39 8.28
C LEU A 103 9.16 -6.47 8.54
N PRO A 104 10.40 -6.14 8.92
CA PRO A 104 11.45 -7.15 9.16
C PRO A 104 11.16 -8.09 10.33
N TYR A 105 10.28 -7.67 11.25
CA TYR A 105 9.91 -8.41 12.46
C TYR A 105 8.57 -9.15 12.31
N ARG A 106 7.87 -8.94 11.20
CA ARG A 106 6.59 -9.60 10.96
C ARG A 106 6.83 -11.11 10.83
N PRO A 107 6.07 -11.96 11.56
CA PRO A 107 6.17 -13.41 11.40
C PRO A 107 6.02 -13.80 9.93
N LYS A 108 7.08 -14.35 9.35
CA LYS A 108 7.09 -14.73 7.94
C LYS A 108 6.22 -15.97 7.77
N ARG A 109 5.23 -15.88 6.88
CA ARG A 109 4.62 -17.09 6.31
C ARG A 109 5.71 -17.87 5.57
N LYS A 110 5.49 -19.16 5.30
CA LYS A 110 6.41 -19.92 4.44
C LYS A 110 6.46 -19.26 3.05
N THR A 111 7.51 -18.48 2.79
CA THR A 111 7.78 -17.80 1.52
C THR A 111 8.69 -18.66 0.64
N ARG A 112 8.77 -18.31 -0.66
CA ARG A 112 9.73 -18.93 -1.58
C ARG A 112 11.17 -18.72 -1.08
N ALA A 113 11.49 -17.51 -0.63
CA ALA A 113 12.78 -17.18 0.00
C ALA A 113 13.04 -18.00 1.27
N SER A 114 12.07 -18.12 2.19
CA SER A 114 12.25 -18.93 3.40
C SER A 114 12.51 -20.41 3.09
N THR A 115 11.87 -20.94 2.03
CA THR A 115 12.08 -22.30 1.56
C THR A 115 13.46 -22.44 0.92
N ALA A 116 13.91 -21.45 0.15
CA ALA A 116 15.25 -21.40 -0.42
C ALA A 116 16.35 -21.32 0.66
N ARG A 117 16.15 -20.53 1.73
CA ARG A 117 17.07 -20.49 2.88
C ARG A 117 17.15 -21.84 3.59
N ALA A 118 16.01 -22.50 3.80
CA ALA A 118 15.96 -23.84 4.38
C ALA A 118 16.71 -24.90 3.54
N ARG A 119 16.79 -24.68 2.22
CA ARG A 119 17.56 -25.50 1.27
C ARG A 119 19.05 -25.13 1.18
N GLY A 120 19.52 -24.17 1.99
CA GLY A 120 20.93 -23.77 2.02
C GLY A 120 21.34 -22.83 0.88
N LEU A 121 20.41 -22.14 0.23
CA LEU A 121 20.71 -21.21 -0.87
C LEU A 121 21.16 -19.81 -0.42
N GLN A 122 21.28 -19.55 0.89
CA GLN A 122 21.73 -18.25 1.39
C GLN A 122 23.12 -17.83 0.89
N PRO A 123 24.16 -18.70 0.87
CA PRO A 123 25.47 -18.29 0.38
C PRO A 123 25.48 -17.91 -1.11
N LEU A 124 24.64 -18.56 -1.93
CA LEU A 124 24.44 -18.16 -3.33
C LEU A 124 23.76 -16.80 -3.44
N ALA A 125 22.77 -16.51 -2.57
CA ALA A 125 22.14 -15.20 -2.51
C ALA A 125 23.12 -14.11 -2.06
N ASP A 126 23.95 -14.38 -1.06
CA ASP A 126 25.00 -13.46 -0.59
C ASP A 126 26.03 -13.18 -1.69
N TYR A 127 26.39 -14.20 -2.47
CA TYR A 127 27.23 -14.04 -3.67
C TYR A 127 26.57 -13.09 -4.68
N LEU A 128 25.29 -13.27 -5.00
CA LEU A 128 24.57 -12.35 -5.90
C LEU A 128 24.51 -10.92 -5.33
N TRP A 129 24.27 -10.79 -4.03
CA TRP A 129 24.18 -9.52 -3.33
C TRP A 129 25.50 -8.75 -3.34
N SER A 130 26.64 -9.46 -3.37
CA SER A 130 27.97 -8.85 -3.42
C SER A 130 28.29 -8.12 -4.73
N PHE A 131 27.42 -8.22 -5.75
CA PHE A 131 27.63 -7.69 -7.10
C PHE A 131 29.03 -8.06 -7.64
N PRO A 132 29.31 -9.36 -7.82
CA PRO A 132 30.64 -9.83 -8.21
C PRO A 132 31.02 -9.25 -9.58
N ALA A 133 32.22 -8.66 -9.66
CA ALA A 133 32.71 -8.00 -10.87
C ALA A 133 32.99 -8.98 -12.03
N SER A 134 33.12 -10.26 -11.72
CA SER A 134 33.33 -11.35 -12.67
C SER A 134 32.73 -12.65 -12.11
N GLY A 135 32.47 -13.61 -13.00
CA GLY A 135 31.84 -14.89 -12.67
C GLY A 135 30.48 -15.05 -13.35
N ASP A 136 30.02 -16.30 -13.43
CA ASP A 136 28.72 -16.65 -13.97
C ASP A 136 27.82 -17.17 -12.83
N PRO A 137 26.73 -16.46 -12.49
CA PRO A 137 25.78 -16.89 -11.48
C PRO A 137 25.26 -18.32 -11.67
N LEU A 138 25.12 -18.78 -12.92
CA LEU A 138 24.69 -20.15 -13.20
C LEU A 138 25.78 -21.18 -12.89
N GLN A 139 27.05 -20.83 -13.08
CA GLN A 139 28.17 -21.70 -12.70
C GLN A 139 28.27 -21.82 -11.19
N GLU A 140 28.20 -20.69 -10.47
CA GLU A 140 28.20 -20.67 -8.99
C GLU A 140 27.05 -21.53 -8.43
N ALA A 141 25.88 -21.48 -9.06
CA ALA A 141 24.71 -22.26 -8.69
C ALA A 141 24.88 -23.79 -8.81
N THR A 142 25.87 -24.26 -9.58
CA THR A 142 26.15 -25.71 -9.75
C THR A 142 26.51 -26.39 -8.43
N SER A 143 27.19 -25.67 -7.54
CA SER A 143 27.60 -26.16 -6.22
C SER A 143 26.43 -26.41 -5.27
N TYR A 144 25.22 -26.00 -5.64
CA TYR A 144 24.00 -26.07 -4.80
C TYR A 144 22.98 -27.09 -5.33
N ILE A 145 23.31 -27.86 -6.37
CA ILE A 145 22.47 -28.96 -6.86
C ILE A 145 22.52 -30.12 -5.86
N GLY A 146 21.35 -30.72 -5.58
CA GLY A 146 21.23 -31.83 -4.65
C GLY A 146 19.86 -32.51 -4.73
N GLU A 147 19.49 -33.30 -3.72
CA GLU A 147 18.20 -34.02 -3.70
C GLU A 147 17.00 -33.06 -3.74
N GLU A 148 17.10 -31.89 -3.08
CA GLU A 148 16.02 -30.89 -3.03
C GLU A 148 16.07 -29.84 -4.14
N ILE A 149 17.17 -29.75 -4.89
CA ILE A 149 17.43 -28.73 -5.92
C ILE A 149 17.92 -29.44 -7.18
N HIS A 150 17.04 -29.54 -8.17
CA HIS A 150 17.24 -30.44 -9.31
C HIS A 150 18.10 -29.87 -10.43
N ASP A 151 18.23 -28.54 -10.54
CA ASP A 151 19.02 -27.90 -11.58
C ASP A 151 19.56 -26.52 -11.13
N THR A 152 20.53 -25.99 -11.89
CA THR A 152 21.16 -24.68 -11.62
C THR A 152 20.18 -23.52 -11.73
N ALA A 153 19.17 -23.62 -12.60
CA ALA A 153 18.18 -22.57 -12.78
C ALA A 153 17.28 -22.45 -11.54
N ALA A 154 16.88 -23.58 -10.93
CA ALA A 154 16.12 -23.63 -9.70
C ALA A 154 16.94 -23.12 -8.51
N ALA A 155 18.23 -23.48 -8.43
CA ALA A 155 19.15 -22.94 -7.43
C ALA A 155 19.25 -21.41 -7.53
N LEU A 156 19.52 -20.90 -8.73
CA LEU A 156 19.63 -19.47 -9.00
C LEU A 156 18.31 -18.74 -8.71
N GLN A 157 17.17 -19.30 -9.14
CA GLN A 157 15.86 -18.71 -8.87
C GLN A 157 15.56 -18.65 -7.37
N GLY A 158 15.93 -19.68 -6.60
CA GLY A 158 15.79 -19.68 -5.15
C GLY A 158 16.66 -18.62 -4.47
N ALA A 159 17.90 -18.44 -4.93
CA ALA A 159 18.77 -17.35 -4.46
C ALA A 159 18.21 -15.96 -4.83
N MET A 160 17.68 -15.80 -6.05
CA MET A 160 17.00 -14.57 -6.47
C MET A 160 15.75 -14.27 -5.64
N ASP A 161 14.98 -15.29 -5.23
CA ASP A 161 13.83 -15.10 -4.35
C ASP A 161 14.28 -14.58 -2.96
N ILE A 162 15.43 -15.02 -2.44
CA ILE A 162 16.04 -14.50 -1.20
C ILE A 162 16.42 -13.02 -1.37
N VAL A 163 17.18 -12.68 -2.42
CA VAL A 163 17.59 -11.31 -2.73
C VAL A 163 16.37 -10.40 -2.93
N ALA A 164 15.36 -10.86 -3.65
CA ALA A 164 14.14 -10.10 -3.89
C ALA A 164 13.38 -9.81 -2.59
N GLU A 165 13.33 -10.78 -1.65
CA GLU A 165 12.73 -10.56 -0.34
C GLU A 165 13.50 -9.49 0.44
N GLU A 166 14.83 -9.56 0.47
CA GLU A 166 15.69 -8.59 1.16
C GLU A 166 15.55 -7.17 0.59
N ILE A 167 15.59 -7.01 -0.73
CA ILE A 167 15.32 -5.71 -1.39
C ILE A 167 13.91 -5.20 -1.06
N SER A 168 12.91 -6.09 -1.05
CA SER A 168 11.52 -5.70 -0.80
C SER A 168 11.26 -5.29 0.65
N GLU A 169 12.06 -5.76 1.60
CA GLU A 169 11.92 -5.46 3.03
C GLU A 169 12.69 -4.21 3.45
N ASP A 170 13.65 -3.75 2.64
CA ASP A 170 14.40 -2.51 2.88
C ASP A 170 13.47 -1.28 2.96
N ALA A 171 13.52 -0.57 4.10
CA ALA A 171 12.63 0.55 4.37
C ALA A 171 13.01 1.82 3.58
N GLU A 172 14.30 2.06 3.38
CA GLU A 172 14.81 3.24 2.68
C GLU A 172 14.47 3.17 1.18
N LEU A 173 14.74 2.03 0.55
CA LEU A 173 14.42 1.79 -0.84
C LEU A 173 12.91 1.85 -1.10
N ARG A 174 12.08 1.26 -0.23
CA ARG A 174 10.62 1.37 -0.36
C ARG A 174 10.13 2.81 -0.26
N GLY A 175 10.70 3.59 0.66
CA GLY A 175 10.45 5.02 0.77
C GLY A 175 10.74 5.74 -0.56
N TRP A 176 11.93 5.50 -1.11
CA TRP A 176 12.34 6.08 -2.39
C TRP A 176 11.45 5.65 -3.57
N ILE A 177 11.15 4.35 -3.72
CA ILE A 177 10.28 3.82 -4.79
C ILE A 177 8.90 4.47 -4.70
N ARG A 178 8.34 4.59 -3.49
CA ARG A 178 7.03 5.20 -3.28
C ARG A 178 7.00 6.66 -3.73
N ASP A 179 8.02 7.43 -3.37
CA ASP A 179 8.13 8.84 -3.76
C ASP A 179 8.42 9.00 -5.26
N PHE A 180 9.17 8.08 -5.84
CA PHE A 180 9.38 8.02 -7.28
C PHE A 180 8.07 7.71 -8.03
N SER A 181 7.35 6.65 -7.63
CA SER A 181 6.07 6.26 -8.21
C SER A 181 5.01 7.36 -8.09
N ARG A 182 4.98 8.12 -6.98
CA ARG A 182 4.07 9.26 -6.83
C ARG A 182 4.39 10.41 -7.79
N ARG A 183 5.67 10.68 -8.05
CA ARG A 183 6.10 11.80 -8.91
C ARG A 183 6.09 11.47 -10.39
N LYS A 184 6.34 10.21 -10.75
CA LYS A 184 6.58 9.77 -12.14
C LYS A 184 5.58 8.73 -12.63
N GLY A 185 4.77 8.15 -11.74
CA GLY A 185 3.79 7.14 -12.11
C GLY A 185 2.68 7.71 -13.00
N LEU A 186 2.29 6.93 -14.00
CA LEU A 186 1.09 7.20 -14.79
C LEU A 186 -0.01 6.28 -14.30
N MET A 187 -1.17 6.85 -13.96
CA MET A 187 -2.35 6.06 -13.66
C MET A 187 -2.93 5.53 -14.97
N VAL A 188 -2.97 4.21 -15.13
CA VAL A 188 -3.54 3.55 -16.30
C VAL A 188 -4.83 2.87 -15.88
N VAL A 189 -5.92 3.20 -16.57
CA VAL A 189 -7.22 2.53 -16.41
C VAL A 189 -7.41 1.63 -17.63
N LYS A 190 -7.72 0.36 -17.38
CA LYS A 190 -8.11 -0.59 -18.43
C LYS A 190 -9.59 -0.91 -18.25
N ALA A 191 -10.38 -0.66 -19.29
CA ALA A 191 -11.79 -0.98 -19.31
C ALA A 191 -12.11 -1.88 -20.52
N HIS A 192 -13.11 -2.75 -20.33
CA HIS A 192 -13.69 -3.49 -21.44
C HIS A 192 -14.88 -2.70 -21.97
N GLY A 193 -14.83 -2.35 -23.25
CA GLY A 193 -15.91 -1.66 -23.94
C GLY A 193 -16.31 -2.41 -25.20
N LEU A 194 -17.49 -2.08 -25.71
CA LEU A 194 -18.00 -2.62 -26.97
C LEU A 194 -18.22 -1.47 -27.93
N VAL A 195 -17.78 -1.67 -29.18
CA VAL A 195 -18.18 -0.82 -30.30
C VAL A 195 -19.43 -1.43 -30.90
N HIS A 196 -20.53 -0.67 -30.90
CA HIS A 196 -21.75 -1.14 -31.57
C HIS A 196 -21.51 -1.19 -33.09
N ILE A 197 -22.17 -2.11 -33.82
CA ILE A 197 -21.93 -2.27 -35.27
C ILE A 197 -22.16 -0.98 -36.06
N SER A 198 -23.12 -0.16 -35.63
CA SER A 198 -23.40 1.14 -36.24
C SER A 198 -22.31 2.18 -36.00
N GLU A 199 -21.42 1.95 -35.04
CA GLU A 199 -20.34 2.85 -34.62
C GLU A 199 -18.96 2.40 -35.11
N LEU A 200 -18.89 1.34 -35.94
CA LEU A 200 -17.63 0.84 -36.50
C LEU A 200 -17.06 1.72 -37.62
N ALA A 201 -17.92 2.38 -38.40
CA ALA A 201 -17.51 3.21 -39.55
C ALA A 201 -18.59 4.24 -39.92
N ASP A 202 -18.22 5.26 -40.70
CA ASP A 202 -19.14 6.29 -41.23
C ASP A 202 -20.01 5.81 -42.40
N ARG A 203 -20.01 4.50 -42.66
CA ARG A 203 -20.81 3.82 -43.69
C ARG A 203 -21.58 2.66 -43.07
N TYR A 204 -22.58 2.16 -43.80
CA TYR A 204 -23.31 0.97 -43.37
C TYR A 204 -22.39 -0.28 -43.37
N VAL A 205 -22.38 -1.01 -42.25
CA VAL A 205 -21.59 -2.23 -42.04
C VAL A 205 -22.54 -3.38 -41.76
N ARG A 206 -22.46 -4.47 -42.52
CA ARG A 206 -23.28 -5.68 -42.30
C ARG A 206 -22.63 -6.63 -41.32
N HIS A 207 -21.32 -6.83 -41.44
CA HIS A 207 -20.55 -7.69 -40.55
C HIS A 207 -19.30 -6.96 -40.03
N PRO A 208 -19.00 -6.98 -38.71
CA PRO A 208 -17.84 -6.27 -38.15
C PRO A 208 -16.50 -6.62 -38.80
N MET A 209 -16.34 -7.88 -39.26
CA MET A 209 -15.13 -8.34 -39.94
C MET A 209 -14.85 -7.65 -41.29
N GLU A 210 -15.80 -6.88 -41.82
CA GLU A 210 -15.57 -6.02 -42.99
C GLU A 210 -14.69 -4.81 -42.67
N VAL A 211 -14.57 -4.45 -41.38
CA VAL A 211 -13.86 -3.26 -40.91
C VAL A 211 -12.67 -3.60 -40.02
N VAL A 212 -12.76 -4.68 -39.22
CA VAL A 212 -11.73 -5.05 -38.22
C VAL A 212 -11.49 -6.55 -38.17
N SER A 213 -10.26 -6.94 -37.84
CA SER A 213 -9.86 -8.33 -37.56
C SER A 213 -9.52 -8.55 -36.09
N ILE A 214 -9.58 -9.81 -35.63
CA ILE A 214 -9.17 -10.16 -34.27
C ILE A 214 -7.67 -9.87 -34.13
N GLY A 215 -7.32 -9.03 -33.15
CA GLY A 215 -5.93 -8.61 -32.88
C GLY A 215 -5.60 -7.20 -33.35
N ASP A 216 -6.48 -6.56 -34.11
CA ASP A 216 -6.26 -5.18 -34.58
C ASP A 216 -6.21 -4.19 -33.41
N GLN A 217 -5.23 -3.27 -33.48
CA GLN A 217 -5.21 -2.10 -32.62
C GLN A 217 -6.00 -0.98 -33.29
N VAL A 218 -7.08 -0.55 -32.63
CA VAL A 218 -8.00 0.47 -33.15
C VAL A 218 -8.07 1.67 -32.22
N THR A 219 -8.18 2.87 -32.80
CA THR A 219 -8.47 4.09 -32.05
C THR A 219 -9.98 4.23 -31.91
N VAL A 220 -10.45 4.44 -30.68
CA VAL A 220 -11.87 4.59 -30.35
C VAL A 220 -12.12 5.84 -29.52
N THR A 221 -13.31 6.40 -29.68
CA THR A 221 -13.85 7.48 -28.84
C THR A 221 -14.84 6.88 -27.85
N VAL A 222 -14.77 7.31 -26.59
CA VAL A 222 -15.74 6.90 -25.56
C VAL A 222 -17.02 7.70 -25.74
N LEU A 223 -18.13 7.01 -25.99
CA LEU A 223 -19.46 7.64 -26.12
C LEU A 223 -20.15 7.78 -24.76
N SER A 224 -20.13 6.72 -23.96
CA SER A 224 -20.78 6.71 -22.65
C SER A 224 -20.16 5.66 -21.73
N ILE A 225 -20.28 5.91 -20.43
CA ILE A 225 -19.85 5.01 -19.37
C ILE A 225 -21.08 4.74 -18.49
N ASP A 226 -21.49 3.48 -18.45
CA ASP A 226 -22.52 3.00 -17.53
C ASP A 226 -21.82 2.47 -16.28
N HIS A 227 -21.85 3.28 -15.22
CA HIS A 227 -21.19 2.99 -13.95
C HIS A 227 -21.85 1.84 -13.19
N ASP A 228 -23.17 1.65 -13.35
CA ASP A 228 -23.93 0.61 -12.64
C ASP A 228 -23.67 -0.77 -13.24
N ARG A 229 -23.49 -0.83 -14.57
CA ARG A 229 -23.27 -2.08 -15.31
C ARG A 229 -21.80 -2.34 -15.67
N GLY A 230 -20.92 -1.39 -15.38
CA GLY A 230 -19.49 -1.48 -15.70
C GLY A 230 -19.20 -1.59 -17.20
N LYS A 231 -20.04 -0.97 -18.05
CA LYS A 231 -19.92 -1.05 -19.51
C LYS A 231 -19.50 0.28 -20.10
N VAL A 232 -18.60 0.22 -21.08
CA VAL A 232 -18.16 1.39 -21.86
C VAL A 232 -18.64 1.23 -23.30
N SER A 233 -19.38 2.22 -23.80
CA SER A 233 -19.78 2.30 -25.21
C SER A 233 -18.72 3.07 -25.98
N LEU A 234 -18.21 2.47 -27.04
CA LEU A 234 -17.10 2.98 -27.84
C LEU A 234 -17.55 3.23 -29.29
N SER A 235 -16.89 4.17 -29.97
CA SER A 235 -17.08 4.44 -31.40
C SER A 235 -15.76 4.51 -32.13
N MET A 236 -15.72 3.99 -33.36
CA MET A 236 -14.60 4.08 -34.29
C MET A 236 -14.83 5.10 -35.41
N LYS A 237 -15.99 5.77 -35.42
CA LYS A 237 -16.30 6.86 -36.35
C LYS A 237 -15.41 8.08 -36.11
N ARG A 238 -15.26 8.91 -37.14
CA ARG A 238 -14.49 10.16 -37.09
C ARG A 238 -15.38 11.38 -37.16
#